data_AF-A0A4R8WVG1-F1
#
_entry.id   AF-A0A4R8WVG1-F1
#
_cell.length_a   1.000
_cell.length_b   1.000
_cell.length_c   1.000
_cell.angle_alpha   90.00
_cell.angle_beta   90.00
_cell.angle_gamma   90.00
#
_symmetry.space_group_name_H-M   'P 1'
#
loop_
_entity.id
_entity.type
_entity.pdbx_description
1 polymer ?
#
loop_
_entity_poly.entity_id
_entity_poly.type
_entity_poly.pdbx_seq_one_letter_code
_entity_poly.pdbx_strand_id
1 'polypeptide(L)' 'MDLPPIQIYAQLLDEGVYLASISTIYRVLAENKQVKERRRLARHPARAIPELVATGPGQVYTWDITK' A
#
# COMPACT_ATOMS: atom_id res chain seq x y z
N MET A 1 10.18 10.31 -17.33
CA MET A 1 10.27 9.22 -16.33
C MET A 1 9.88 9.78 -14.98
N ASP A 2 8.96 9.15 -14.26
CA ASP A 2 8.67 9.46 -12.84
C ASP A 2 9.43 8.44 -11.99
N LEU A 3 10.52 8.88 -11.34
CA LEU A 3 11.37 8.03 -10.51
C LEU A 3 11.03 8.22 -9.03
N PRO A 4 11.05 7.16 -8.21
CA PRO A 4 11.00 7.27 -6.77
C PRO A 4 12.12 8.19 -6.25
N PRO A 5 11.87 9.02 -5.20
CA PRO A 5 12.88 9.91 -4.65
C PRO A 5 14.18 9.20 -4.24
N ILE A 6 14.07 7.95 -3.77
CA ILE A 6 15.23 7.10 -3.43
C ILE A 6 16.09 6.76 -4.65
N GLN A 7 15.49 6.58 -5.83
CA GLN A 7 16.22 6.29 -7.07
C GLN A 7 16.92 7.54 -7.60
N ILE A 8 16.24 8.70 -7.54
CA ILE A 8 16.84 10.00 -7.89
C ILE A 8 18.04 10.28 -6.98
N TYR A 9 17.89 10.04 -5.67
CA TYR A 9 18.98 10.21 -4.71
C TYR A 9 20.17 9.31 -5.03
N ALA A 10 19.95 8.02 -5.30
CA ALA A 10 21.03 7.10 -5.68
C ALA A 10 21.74 7.53 -6.95
N GLN A 11 20.98 7.90 -7.99
CA GLN A 11 21.56 8.36 -9.26
C GLN A 11 22.40 9.63 -9.09
N LEU A 12 21.92 10.61 -8.31
CA LEU A 12 22.69 11.82 -8.00
C LEU A 12 24.01 11.48 -7.28
N LEU A 13 23.99 10.53 -6.35
CA LEU A 13 25.20 10.08 -5.67
C LEU A 13 26.16 9.35 -6.61
N ASP A 14 25.66 8.52 -7.52
CA ASP A 14 26.46 7.85 -8.55
C ASP A 14 27.13 8.88 -9.49
N GLU A 15 26.45 10.01 -9.75
CA GLU A 15 26.98 11.16 -10.47
C GLU A 15 27.91 12.06 -9.62
N GLY A 16 28.10 11.74 -8.33
CA GLY A 16 28.93 12.51 -7.40
C GLY A 16 28.28 13.81 -6.91
N VAL A 17 26.98 14.00 -7.16
CA VAL A 17 26.22 15.19 -6.80
C VAL A 17 25.45 14.96 -5.50
N TYR A 18 25.83 15.68 -4.45
CA TYR A 18 25.04 15.73 -3.23
C TYR A 18 24.13 16.96 -3.23
N LEU A 19 22.83 16.75 -3.44
CA LEU A 19 21.83 17.83 -3.39
C LEU A 19 21.38 18.12 -1.95
N ALA A 20 20.98 17.09 -1.21
CA ALA A 20 20.54 17.15 0.17
C ALA A 20 20.41 15.74 0.78
N SER A 21 20.14 15.67 2.08
CA SER A 21 19.81 14.39 2.75
C SER A 21 18.52 13.80 2.18
N ILE A 22 18.38 12.48 2.21
CA ILE A 22 17.17 11.79 1.73
C ILE A 22 15.90 12.31 2.43
N SER A 23 15.97 12.59 3.75
CA SER A 23 14.87 13.14 4.53
C SER A 23 14.46 14.54 4.06
N THR A 24 15.44 15.37 3.69
CA THR A 24 15.18 16.72 3.14
C THR A 24 14.49 16.62 1.77
N ILE A 25 14.93 15.71 0.91
CA ILE A 25 14.30 15.48 -0.41
C ILE A 25 12.83 15.11 -0.21
N TYR A 26 12.51 14.16 0.67
CA TYR A 26 11.12 13.79 0.95
C TYR A 26 10.30 14.95 1.52
N ARG A 27 10.87 15.77 2.42
CA ARG A 27 10.19 16.93 3.00
C ARG A 27 9.80 17.95 1.92
N VAL A 28 10.74 18.35 1.07
CA VAL A 28 10.49 19.30 -0.03
C VAL A 28 9.46 18.74 -1.02
N LEU A 29 9.58 17.47 -1.41
CA LEU A 29 8.61 16.85 -2.31
C LEU A 29 7.21 16.74 -1.69
N ALA A 30 7.12 16.51 -0.38
CA ALA A 30 5.84 16.48 0.34
C ALA A 30 5.19 17.87 0.40
N GLU A 31 5.97 18.92 0.73
CA GLU A 31 5.52 20.32 0.71
C GLU A 31 4.98 20.74 -0.66
N ASN A 32 5.60 20.25 -1.73
CA ASN A 32 5.19 20.52 -3.12
C ASN A 32 4.12 19.56 -3.66
N LYS A 33 3.57 18.65 -2.84
CA LYS A 33 2.57 17.63 -3.26
C LYS A 33 3.06 16.72 -4.40
N GLN A 34 4.37 16.48 -4.47
CA GLN A 34 5.03 15.63 -5.47
C GLN A 34 5.26 14.20 -4.97
N VAL A 35 5.02 13.92 -3.68
CA VAL A 35 4.92 12.55 -3.16
C VAL A 35 3.49 12.06 -3.36
N LYS A 36 3.29 11.12 -4.30
CA LYS A 36 1.99 10.50 -4.57
C LYS A 36 1.99 9.03 -4.15
N GLU A 37 0.87 8.57 -3.61
CA GLU A 37 0.61 7.15 -3.36
C GLU A 37 0.56 6.42 -4.72
N ARG A 38 1.59 5.65 -5.05
CA ARG A 38 1.70 4.93 -6.33
C ARG A 38 1.14 3.50 -6.28
N ARG A 39 0.84 3.00 -5.07
CA ARG A 39 0.26 1.66 -4.91
C ARG A 39 -1.15 1.63 -5.48
N ARG A 40 -1.48 0.58 -6.22
CA ARG A 40 -2.86 0.27 -6.61
C ARG A 40 -3.61 -0.24 -5.37
N LEU A 41 -4.05 0.68 -4.53
CA LEU A 41 -4.87 0.35 -3.37
C LEU A 41 -6.20 -0.24 -3.85
N ALA A 42 -6.64 -1.31 -3.19
CA ALA A 42 -7.98 -1.84 -3.39
C ALA A 42 -8.99 -0.75 -3.01
N ARG A 43 -9.83 -0.36 -3.96
CA ARG A 43 -10.91 0.62 -3.74
C ARG A 43 -12.25 -0.03 -3.40
N HIS A 44 -12.32 -1.34 -3.54
CA HIS A 44 -13.54 -2.09 -3.21
C HIS A 44 -13.64 -2.24 -1.70
N PRO A 45 -14.87 -2.12 -1.15
CA PRO A 45 -15.09 -2.41 0.26
C PRO A 45 -14.69 -3.87 0.56
N ALA A 46 -14.32 -4.12 1.81
CA ALA A 46 -14.11 -5.49 2.27
C ALA A 46 -15.35 -6.33 1.95
N ARG A 47 -15.12 -7.56 1.46
CA ARG A 47 -16.22 -8.49 1.20
C ARG A 47 -16.94 -8.75 2.52
N ALA A 48 -18.24 -8.49 2.57
CA ALA A 48 -19.06 -8.86 3.70
C ALA A 48 -19.05 -10.40 3.82
N ILE A 49 -18.63 -10.90 4.98
CA ILE A 49 -18.75 -12.31 5.32
C ILE A 49 -20.16 -12.49 5.89
N PRO A 50 -20.99 -13.38 5.34
CA PRO A 50 -22.34 -13.58 5.85
C PRO A 50 -22.30 -14.20 7.24
N GLU A 51 -23.01 -13.60 8.19
CA GLU A 51 -23.28 -14.19 9.50
C GLU A 51 -24.54 -15.05 9.38
N LEU A 52 -24.38 -16.36 9.58
CA LEU A 52 -25.46 -17.32 9.47
C LEU A 52 -25.92 -17.74 10.87
N VAL A 53 -27.23 -17.60 11.14
CA VAL A 53 -27.87 -18.02 12.40
C VAL A 53 -29.00 -18.98 12.07
N ALA A 54 -28.98 -20.17 12.67
CA ALA A 54 -30.05 -21.16 12.53
C ALA A 54 -31.17 -20.88 13.54
N THR A 55 -32.41 -20.74 13.06
CA THR A 55 -33.64 -20.71 13.88
C THR A 55 -34.32 -22.08 13.96
N GLY A 56 -33.83 -23.07 13.20
CA GLY A 56 -34.29 -24.45 13.24
C GLY A 56 -33.27 -25.45 12.69
N PRO A 57 -33.51 -26.76 12.88
CA PRO A 57 -32.60 -27.82 12.44
C PRO A 57 -32.39 -27.81 10.92
N GLY A 58 -31.14 -28.04 10.48
CA GLY A 58 -30.80 -28.19 9.06
C GLY A 58 -30.72 -26.90 8.24
N GLN A 59 -30.69 -25.72 8.87
CA GLN A 59 -30.62 -24.42 8.18
C GLN A 59 -29.19 -23.91 7.93
N VAL A 60 -28.23 -24.26 8.78
CA VAL A 60 -26.82 -23.84 8.66
C VAL A 60 -25.96 -25.09 8.70
N TYR A 61 -25.12 -25.24 7.69
CA TYR A 61 -24.14 -26.32 7.61
C TYR A 61 -22.74 -25.70 7.67
N THR A 62 -21.87 -26.30 8.48
CA THR A 62 -20.44 -26.01 8.51
C THR A 62 -19.69 -27.27 8.11
N TRP A 63 -18.55 -27.09 7.44
CA TRP A 63 -17.67 -28.18 7.06
C TRP A 63 -16.29 -27.90 7.65
N ASP A 64 -15.80 -28.84 8.43
CA ASP A 64 -14.42 -28.91 8.90
C ASP A 64 -13.65 -29.88 8.01
N ILE A 65 -12.42 -29.52 7.65
CA ILE A 65 -11.52 -30.38 6.89
C ILE A 65 -10.22 -30.49 7.70
N THR A 66 -9.95 -31.68 8.20
CA THR A 66 -8.65 -32.01 8.81
C THR A 66 -7.67 -32.46 7.73
N LYS A 67 -6.41 -32.04 7.85
CA LYS A 67 -5.34 -32.25 6.87
C LYS A 67 -4.79 -33.67 6.88
#